data_AF-A0A942PP68-F1
#
_entry.id   AF-A0A942PP68-F1
#
_cell.length_a   1.000
_cell.length_b   1.000
_cell.length_c   1.000
_cell.angle_alpha   90.00
_cell.angle_beta   90.00
_cell.angle_gamma   90.00
#
_symmetry.space_group_name_H-M   'P 1'
#
loop_
_entity.id
_entity.type
_entity.pdbx_description
1 polymer ?
#
loop_
_entity_poly.entity_id
_entity_poly.type
_entity_poly.pdbx_seq_one_letter_code
_entity_poly.pdbx_strand_id
1 'polypeptide(L)'
;MGKAARLKKERAKLPAHPKPMEPVLIEAYNRGRAMGCKAQREADIEQLMKILEGIEDIVGIGDKTAWKVREFFLLQFGQTKS
;
A
#
# COMPACT_ATOMS: atom_id res chain seq x y z
N MET A 1 -23.41 -30.04 21.29
CA MET A 1 -23.64 -29.02 20.24
C MET A 1 -22.46 -28.05 20.21
N GLY A 2 -21.50 -28.27 19.30
CA GLY A 2 -20.19 -27.59 19.29
C GLY A 2 -20.25 -26.10 18.92
N LYS A 3 -19.27 -25.32 19.38
CA LYS A 3 -19.12 -23.87 19.13
C LYS A 3 -19.24 -23.50 17.64
N ALA A 4 -18.70 -24.34 16.75
CA ALA A 4 -18.78 -24.15 15.30
C ALA A 4 -20.22 -24.16 14.75
N ALA A 5 -21.12 -24.96 15.34
CA ALA A 5 -22.53 -24.99 14.94
C ALA A 5 -23.29 -23.72 15.36
N ARG A 6 -22.89 -23.10 16.48
CA ARG A 6 -23.46 -21.82 16.95
C ARG A 6 -23.04 -20.67 16.01
N LEU A 7 -21.77 -20.63 15.62
CA LEU A 7 -21.25 -19.60 14.71
C LEU A 7 -21.91 -19.63 13.32
N LYS A 8 -22.15 -20.83 12.76
CA LYS A 8 -22.87 -20.99 11.48
C LYS A 8 -24.31 -20.47 11.56
N LYS A 9 -24.99 -20.68 12.70
CA LYS A 9 -26.36 -20.22 12.93
C LYS A 9 -26.44 -18.71 13.09
N GLU A 10 -25.44 -18.07 13.69
CA GLU A 10 -25.37 -16.60 13.81
C GLU A 10 -25.11 -15.92 12.45
N ARG A 11 -24.24 -16.51 11.62
CA ARG A 11 -23.97 -16.00 10.28
C ARG A 11 -25.19 -16.07 9.35
N ALA A 12 -26.06 -17.06 9.55
CA ALA A 12 -27.33 -17.21 8.83
C ALA A 12 -28.44 -16.23 9.29
N LYS A 13 -28.24 -15.51 10.41
CA LYS A 13 -29.16 -14.44 10.87
C LYS A 13 -28.80 -13.07 10.31
N LEU A 14 -27.66 -12.94 9.63
CA LEU A 14 -27.36 -11.73 8.89
C LEU A 14 -28.36 -11.62 7.73
N PRO A 15 -28.94 -10.44 7.49
CA PRO A 15 -29.90 -10.27 6.41
C PRO A 15 -29.25 -10.69 5.09
N ALA A 16 -29.97 -11.48 4.29
CA ALA A 16 -29.51 -11.95 2.97
C ALA A 16 -29.13 -10.78 2.03
N HIS A 17 -29.63 -9.59 2.32
CA HIS A 17 -29.26 -8.33 1.70
C HIS A 17 -28.70 -7.39 2.78
N PRO A 18 -27.38 -7.12 2.82
CA PRO A 18 -26.86 -6.09 3.70
C PRO A 18 -27.51 -4.75 3.32
N LYS A 19 -27.94 -3.98 4.32
CA LYS A 19 -28.42 -2.61 4.09
C LYS A 19 -27.32 -1.84 3.33
N PRO A 20 -27.66 -1.04 2.30
CA PRO A 20 -26.71 -0.15 1.66
C PRO A 20 -26.03 0.70 2.73
N MET A 21 -24.70 0.77 2.68
CA MET A 21 -23.95 1.62 3.58
C MET A 21 -24.34 3.08 3.30
N GLU A 22 -24.59 3.86 4.36
CA GLU A 22 -24.96 5.27 4.24
C GLU A 22 -23.91 6.02 3.37
N PRO A 23 -24.33 6.82 2.37
CA PRO A 23 -23.40 7.50 1.46
C PRO A 23 -22.33 8.33 2.19
N VAL A 24 -22.69 8.95 3.30
CA VAL A 24 -21.79 9.74 4.15
C VAL A 24 -20.66 8.89 4.74
N LEU A 25 -20.95 7.63 5.12
CA LEU A 25 -19.94 6.70 5.62
C LEU A 25 -18.97 6.26 4.52
N ILE A 26 -19.50 6.01 3.32
CA ILE A 26 -18.68 5.68 2.14
C ILE A 26 -17.75 6.84 1.81
N GLU A 27 -18.26 8.08 1.84
CA GLU A 27 -17.47 9.27 1.56
C GLU A 27 -16.37 9.49 2.60
N ALA A 28 -16.71 9.39 3.89
CA ALA A 28 -15.72 9.49 4.98
C ALA A 28 -14.63 8.42 4.87
N TYR A 29 -15.02 7.17 4.56
CA TYR A 29 -14.07 6.07 4.29
C TYR A 29 -13.16 6.39 3.10
N ASN A 30 -13.72 6.83 1.97
CA ASN A 30 -12.95 7.15 0.78
C ASN A 30 -11.96 8.28 1.01
N ARG A 31 -12.34 9.32 1.77
CA ARG A 31 -11.42 10.40 2.17
C ARG A 31 -10.28 9.86 3.04
N GLY A 32 -10.59 9.06 4.05
CA GLY A 32 -9.59 8.42 4.90
C GLY A 32 -8.62 7.54 4.10
N ARG A 33 -9.16 6.73 3.19
CA ARG A 33 -8.39 5.88 2.29
C ARG A 33 -7.46 6.69 1.38
N ALA A 34 -7.96 7.77 0.78
CA ALA A 34 -7.16 8.63 -0.08
C ALA A 34 -5.98 9.27 0.68
N MET A 35 -6.21 9.76 1.89
CA MET A 35 -5.16 10.29 2.76
C MET A 35 -4.14 9.21 3.14
N GLY A 36 -4.61 8.02 3.54
CA GLY A 36 -3.75 6.89 3.87
C GLY A 36 -2.89 6.45 2.68
N CYS A 37 -3.47 6.34 1.48
CA CYS A 37 -2.73 6.03 0.26
C CYS A 37 -1.67 7.07 -0.08
N LYS A 38 -1.92 8.36 0.19
CA LYS A 38 -0.93 9.42 0.00
C LYS A 38 0.23 9.26 0.99
N ALA A 39 -0.07 9.16 2.28
CA ALA A 39 0.95 9.00 3.32
C ALA A 39 1.80 7.73 3.11
N GLN A 40 1.17 6.62 2.70
CA GLN A 40 1.88 5.38 2.40
C GLN A 40 2.84 5.56 1.22
N ARG A 41 2.40 6.21 0.14
CA ARG A 41 3.26 6.49 -1.02
C ARG A 41 4.47 7.34 -0.63
N GLU A 42 4.27 8.36 0.19
CA GLU A 42 5.36 9.22 0.68
C GLU A 42 6.37 8.41 1.50
N ALA A 43 5.89 7.59 2.44
CA ALA A 43 6.73 6.71 3.24
C ALA A 43 7.50 5.67 2.39
N ASP A 44 6.83 5.08 1.39
CA ASP A 44 7.45 4.11 0.48
C ASP A 44 8.56 4.78 -0.36
N ILE A 45 8.35 6.01 -0.82
CA ILE A 45 9.36 6.80 -1.55
C ILE A 45 10.55 7.10 -0.66
N GLU A 46 10.32 7.57 0.57
CA GLU A 46 11.40 7.85 1.53
C GLU A 46 12.24 6.61 1.82
N GLN A 47 11.57 5.46 2.01
CA GLN A 47 12.26 4.20 2.25
C GLN A 47 13.10 3.76 1.05
N LEU A 48 12.55 3.90 -0.16
CA LEU A 48 13.27 3.58 -1.39
C LEU A 48 14.50 4.48 -1.57
N MET A 49 14.38 5.79 -1.29
CA MET A 49 15.50 6.73 -1.40
C MET A 49 16.63 6.37 -0.45
N LYS A 50 16.32 6.04 0.81
CA LYS A 50 17.33 5.56 1.79
C LYS A 50 18.07 4.31 1.31
N ILE A 51 17.36 3.37 0.68
CA ILE A 51 17.97 2.17 0.10
C ILE A 51 18.89 2.55 -1.06
N LEU A 52 18.45 3.45 -1.93
CA LEU A 52 19.23 3.88 -3.09
C LEU A 52 20.46 4.71 -2.69
N GLU A 53 20.43 5.44 -1.57
CA GLU A 53 21.56 6.22 -1.05
C GLU A 53 22.72 5.34 -0.54
N GLY A 54 22.43 4.17 0.04
CA GLY A 54 23.43 3.24 0.57
C GLY A 54 23.58 1.94 -0.22
N ILE A 55 23.16 1.91 -1.49
CA ILE A 55 23.12 0.67 -2.27
C ILE A 55 24.53 0.13 -2.62
N GLU A 56 25.53 1.00 -2.66
CA GLU A 56 26.95 0.69 -2.81
C GLU A 56 27.57 0.03 -1.57
N ASP A 57 26.93 0.14 -0.40
CA ASP A 57 27.39 -0.55 0.81
C ASP A 57 27.02 -2.04 0.81
N ILE A 58 26.17 -2.48 -0.13
CA ILE A 58 25.77 -3.87 -0.28
C ILE A 58 26.92 -4.66 -0.91
N VAL A 59 27.37 -5.71 -0.22
CA VAL A 59 28.42 -6.60 -0.70
C VAL A 59 28.07 -7.14 -2.10
N GLY A 60 28.94 -6.86 -3.07
CA GLY A 60 28.74 -7.24 -4.47
C GLY A 60 28.17 -6.14 -5.37
N ILE A 61 27.75 -5.00 -4.81
CA ILE A 61 27.35 -3.81 -5.55
C ILE A 61 28.42 -2.73 -5.34
N GLY A 62 29.22 -2.46 -6.37
CA GLY A 62 30.13 -1.30 -6.37
C GLY A 62 29.49 -0.07 -6.99
N ASP A 63 30.19 1.07 -6.90
CA ASP A 63 29.73 2.40 -7.37
C ASP A 63 29.13 2.40 -8.78
N LYS A 64 29.76 1.67 -9.71
CA LYS A 64 29.30 1.61 -11.10
C LYS A 64 27.95 0.91 -11.24
N THR A 65 27.70 -0.11 -10.44
CA THR A 65 26.42 -0.83 -10.43
C THR A 65 25.37 -0.02 -9.67
N ALA A 66 25.74 0.57 -8.53
CA ALA A 66 24.89 1.49 -7.77
C ALA A 66 24.38 2.65 -8.64
N TRP A 67 25.27 3.28 -9.42
CA TRP A 67 24.90 4.35 -10.35
C TRP A 67 23.89 3.90 -11.40
N LYS A 68 24.12 2.75 -12.06
CA LYS A 68 23.18 2.21 -13.05
C LYS A 68 21.80 1.93 -12.47
N VAL A 69 21.73 1.46 -11.23
CA VAL A 69 20.46 1.22 -10.54
C VAL A 69 19.75 2.56 -10.31
N ARG A 70 20.44 3.57 -9.76
CA ARG A 70 19.88 4.92 -9.57
C ARG A 70 19.38 5.53 -10.88
N GLU A 71 20.18 5.44 -11.94
CA GLU A 71 19.83 5.91 -13.29
C GLU A 71 18.58 5.20 -13.82
N PHE A 72 18.47 3.88 -13.66
CA PHE A 72 17.27 3.13 -14.04
C PHE A 72 16.02 3.65 -13.31
N PHE A 73 16.10 3.88 -12.00
CA PHE A 73 14.97 4.43 -11.23
C PHE A 73 14.59 5.84 -11.69
N LEU A 74 15.58 6.70 -11.97
CA LEU A 74 15.35 8.03 -12.52
C LEU A 74 14.67 7.99 -13.89
N LEU A 75 15.09 7.09 -14.79
CA LEU A 75 14.48 6.94 -16.11
C LEU A 75 13.05 6.41 -16.04
N GLN A 76 12.78 5.45 -15.17
CA GLN A 76 11.45 4.82 -15.05
C GLN A 76 10.45 5.68 -14.29
N PHE A 77 10.90 6.39 -13.25
CA PHE A 77 10.01 7.05 -12.28
C PHE A 77 10.27 8.54 -12.08
N GLY A 78 11.43 9.06 -12.52
CA GLY A 78 11.78 10.48 -12.42
C GLY A 78 11.20 11.35 -13.53
N GLN A 79 10.59 10.76 -14.57
CA GLN A 79 9.88 11.52 -15.59
C GLN A 79 8.51 11.95 -15.06
N THR A 80 8.41 13.21 -14.65
CA THR A 80 7.13 13.88 -14.48
C THR A 80 6.44 13.89 -15.84
N LYS A 81 5.34 13.15 -16.00
CA LYS A 81 4.43 13.42 -17.13
C LYS A 81 3.93 14.84 -16.97
N SER A 82 4.45 15.74 -17.81
CA SER A 82 3.93 17.10 -18.01
C SER A 82 2.46 17.08 -18.42
#